data_AF-A0A6J5VBF1-F1
#
_entry.id   AF-A0A6J5VBF1-F1
#
_cell.length_a   1.000
_cell.length_b   1.000
_cell.length_c   1.000
_cell.angle_alpha   90.00
_cell.angle_beta   90.00
_cell.angle_gamma   90.00
#
_symmetry.space_group_name_H-M   'P 1'
#
loop_
_entity.id
_entity.type
_entity.pdbx_description
1 polymer ?
#
loop_
_entity_poly.entity_id
_entity_poly.type
_entity_poly.pdbx_seq_one_letter_code
_entity_poly.pdbx_strand_id
1 'polypeptide(L)' 'MESVFLCCMDWIISDGMKETLLNLVSFQEVKDAAFNMGTLKALGPDGFQWVFYYRFWQQIHAEV' A
#
# COMPACT_ATOMS: atom_id res chain seq x y z
N MET A 1 25.33 -3.72 -23.54
CA MET A 1 25.72 -4.85 -22.68
C MET A 1 25.00 -4.63 -21.36
N GLU A 2 23.72 -4.98 -21.29
CA GLU A 2 22.90 -4.78 -20.10
C GLU A 2 22.28 -6.11 -19.63
N SER A 3 22.45 -6.33 -18.32
CA SER A 3 21.72 -7.20 -17.40
C SER A 3 21.57 -8.71 -17.73
N VAL A 4 22.54 -9.51 -17.27
CA VAL A 4 22.42 -10.98 -17.11
C VAL A 4 22.06 -11.37 -15.66
N PHE A 5 21.73 -10.42 -14.78
CA PHE A 5 21.68 -10.68 -13.34
C PHE A 5 20.33 -11.16 -12.77
N LEU A 6 19.29 -11.33 -13.59
CA LEU A 6 17.94 -11.73 -13.12
C LEU A 6 17.51 -13.12 -13.63
N CYS A 7 18.43 -14.05 -13.85
CA CYS A 7 18.10 -15.44 -14.26
C CYS A 7 18.11 -16.44 -13.08
N CYS A 8 18.56 -16.01 -11.89
CA CYS A 8 18.80 -16.91 -10.75
C CYS A 8 17.73 -16.83 -9.64
N MET A 9 16.63 -16.11 -9.88
CA MET A 9 15.48 -16.17 -8.98
C MET A 9 14.45 -17.11 -9.59
N ASP A 10 14.12 -18.17 -8.86
CA ASP A 10 12.98 -18.99 -9.20
C ASP A 10 11.71 -18.14 -9.14
N TRP A 11 10.82 -18.35 -10.11
CA TRP A 11 9.51 -17.69 -10.13
C TRP A 11 8.64 -18.30 -9.01
N ILE A 12 8.61 -17.62 -7.87
CA ILE A 12 7.91 -18.07 -6.65
C ILE A 12 6.43 -17.62 -6.63
N ILE A 13 6.04 -16.71 -7.53
CA ILE A 13 4.70 -16.12 -7.53
C ILE A 13 3.69 -17.06 -8.20
N SER A 14 2.70 -17.55 -7.46
CA SER A 14 1.61 -18.33 -8.06
C SER A 14 0.74 -17.47 -8.98
N ASP A 15 0.01 -18.10 -9.91
CA ASP A 15 -0.86 -17.37 -10.84
C ASP A 15 -1.93 -16.52 -10.11
N GLY A 16 -2.45 -17.00 -8.96
CA GLY A 16 -3.39 -16.23 -8.13
C GLY A 16 -2.74 -15.02 -7.45
N MET A 17 -1.47 -15.14 -7.02
CA MET A 17 -0.72 -13.99 -6.51
C MET A 17 -0.45 -12.96 -7.61
N LYS A 18 -0.12 -13.43 -8.82
CA LYS A 18 0.08 -12.58 -9.98
C LYS A 18 -1.17 -11.78 -10.31
N GLU A 19 -2.33 -12.44 -10.34
CA GLU A 19 -3.61 -11.76 -10.56
C GLU A 19 -3.87 -10.70 -9.48
N THR A 20 -3.63 -11.05 -8.21
CA THR A 20 -3.82 -10.13 -7.08
C THR A 20 -2.91 -8.90 -7.17
N LEU A 21 -1.63 -9.09 -7.50
CA LEU A 21 -0.65 -8.02 -7.63
C LEU A 21 -0.89 -7.09 -8.83
N LEU A 22 -1.58 -7.59 -9.87
CA LEU A 22 -1.91 -6.82 -11.07
C LEU A 22 -3.29 -6.15 -10.98
N ASN A 23 -4.07 -6.45 -9.94
CA ASN A 23 -5.37 -5.82 -9.74
C ASN A 23 -5.24 -4.34 -9.38
N LEU A 24 -6.28 -3.58 -9.71
CA LEU A 24 -6.40 -2.20 -9.27
C LEU A 24 -6.58 -2.16 -7.75
N VAL A 25 -5.89 -1.21 -7.11
CA VAL A 25 -6.05 -0.94 -5.68
C VAL A 25 -7.50 -0.56 -5.42
N SER A 26 -8.15 -1.29 -4.52
CA SER A 26 -9.55 -1.04 -4.17
C SER A 26 -9.68 0.00 -3.06
N PHE A 27 -10.82 0.69 -3.01
CA PHE A 27 -11.12 1.61 -1.90
C PHE A 27 -11.01 0.92 -0.53
N GLN A 28 -11.51 -0.31 -0.44
CA GLN A 28 -11.49 -1.08 0.80
C GLN A 28 -10.06 -1.40 1.22
N GLU A 29 -9.17 -1.73 0.28
CA GLU A 29 -7.75 -1.95 0.54
C GLU A 29 -7.06 -0.70 1.10
N VAL A 30 -7.31 0.47 0.50
CA VAL A 30 -6.76 1.75 1.00
C VAL A 30 -7.27 2.03 2.41
N LYS A 31 -8.57 1.83 2.63
CA LYS A 31 -9.19 2.05 3.94
C LYS A 31 -8.61 1.11 4.99
N ASP A 32 -8.48 -0.18 4.68
CA ASP A 32 -7.94 -1.17 5.61
C ASP A 32 -6.46 -0.91 5.89
N ALA A 33 -5.67 -0.55 4.87
CA ALA A 33 -4.28 -0.17 5.04
C ALA A 33 -4.14 1.07 5.94
N ALA A 34 -4.96 2.10 5.69
CA ALA A 34 -4.97 3.31 6.50
C ALA A 34 -5.38 2.98 7.94
N PHE A 35 -6.44 2.19 8.15
CA PHE A 35 -7.03 1.95 9.47
C PHE A 35 -6.22 0.97 10.33
N ASN A 36 -5.41 0.12 9.69
CA ASN A 36 -4.46 -0.77 10.36
C ASN A 36 -3.08 -0.12 10.60
N MET A 37 -2.93 1.18 10.34
CA MET A 37 -1.70 1.87 10.72
C MET A 37 -1.59 1.96 12.24
N GLY A 38 -0.49 1.43 12.78
CA GLY A 38 -0.22 1.47 14.22
C GLY A 38 -0.16 2.91 14.76
N THR A 39 -0.70 3.11 15.96
CA THR A 39 -0.81 4.42 16.61
C THR A 39 0.52 5.10 16.94
N LEU A 40 1.61 4.33 17.00
CA LEU A 40 2.95 4.79 17.36
C LEU A 40 3.90 4.87 16.16
N LYS A 41 3.37 4.96 14.94
CA LYS A 41 4.17 5.13 13.73
C LYS A 41 4.84 6.51 13.73
N ALA A 42 6.06 6.58 13.20
CA ALA A 42 6.74 7.84 12.98
C ALA A 42 5.95 8.72 11.98
N LEU A 43 6.10 10.04 12.12
CA LEU A 43 5.50 11.01 11.21
C LEU A 43 6.06 10.88 9.80
N GLY A 44 5.19 11.06 8.81
CA GLY A 44 5.61 11.23 7.42
C GLY A 44 6.23 12.62 7.19
N PRO A 45 6.71 12.89 5.96
CA PRO A 45 7.23 14.20 5.56
C PRO A 45 6.20 15.35 5.72
N ASP A 46 4.91 15.01 5.77
CA ASP A 46 3.78 15.93 5.96
C ASP A 46 3.53 16.31 7.43
N GLY A 47 4.16 15.62 8.39
CA GLY A 47 4.05 15.90 9.81
C GLY A 47 2.73 15.49 10.47
N PHE A 48 1.82 14.79 9.77
CA PHE A 48 0.55 14.35 10.34
C PHE A 48 0.66 12.98 11.01
N GLN A 49 0.14 12.89 12.23
CA GLN A 49 -0.01 11.62 12.93
C GLN A 49 -1.08 10.78 12.24
N TRP A 50 -0.96 9.45 12.27
CA TRP A 50 -1.94 8.55 11.64
C TRP A 50 -3.40 8.85 12.06
N VAL A 51 -3.61 9.22 13.34
CA VAL A 51 -4.93 9.54 13.90
C VAL A 51 -5.65 10.66 13.16
N PHE A 52 -4.91 11.53 12.46
CA PHE A 52 -5.46 12.55 11.57
C PHE A 52 -6.29 11.91 10.45
N TYR A 53 -5.70 10.97 9.69
CA TYR A 53 -6.38 10.31 8.58
C TYR A 53 -7.57 9.47 9.04
N TYR A 54 -7.48 8.87 10.23
CA TYR A 54 -8.63 8.19 10.83
C TYR A 54 -9.79 9.15 11.12
N ARG A 55 -9.50 10.29 11.77
CA ARG A 55 -10.51 11.27 12.19
C ARG A 55 -11.16 11.98 11.00
N PHE A 56 -10.38 12.28 9.98
CA PHE A 56 -10.82 13.06 8.82
C PHE A 56 -11.02 12.20 7.56
N TRP A 57 -11.12 10.88 7.71
CA TRP A 57 -11.29 9.96 6.59
C TRP A 57 -12.44 10.38 5.67
N GLN A 58 -13.57 10.78 6.23
CA GLN A 58 -14.77 11.16 5.46
C GLN A 58 -14.55 12.36 4.53
N GLN A 59 -13.64 13.26 4.89
CA GLN A 59 -13.29 14.42 4.09
C GLN A 59 -12.18 14.06 3.09
N ILE A 60 -11.13 13.39 3.55
CA ILE A 60 -9.93 13.09 2.76
C ILE A 60 -10.24 12.10 1.62
N HIS A 61 -11.03 11.07 1.88
CA HIS A 61 -11.31 10.04 0.86
C HIS A 61 -12.18 10.54 -0.31
N ALA A 62 -12.84 11.70 -0.15
CA ALA A 62 -13.61 12.31 -1.23
C ALA A 62 -12.73 13.09 -2.22
N GLU A 63 -11.48 13.38 -1.84
CA GLU A 63 -10.51 14.16 -2.61
C GLU A 63 -9.49 13.27 -3.35
N VAL A 64 -9.55 11.95 -3.15
CA VAL A 64 -8.64 10.93 -3.69
C VAL A 64 -9.41 9.98 -4.60
#